data_AF-A0AAD6PTN2-F1
#
_entry.id   AF-A0AAD6PTN2-F1
#
_cell.length_a   1.000
_cell.length_b   1.000
_cell.length_c   1.000
_cell.angle_alpha   90.00
_cell.angle_beta   90.00
_cell.angle_gamma   90.00
#
_symmetry.space_group_name_H-M   'P 1'
#
loop_
_entity.id
_entity.type
_entity.pdbx_description
1 polymer ?
#
loop_
_entity_poly.entity_id
_entity_poly.type
_entity_poly.pdbx_seq_one_letter_code
_entity_poly.pdbx_strand_id
1 'polypeptide(L)'
;MVQVCPDGKTIEAEAAHGTVTRHYRVHQKGGETSTNSIASIFAWSRGLAHRAKLDDNAKLLDFTEKLEAACVGAVESGKMTKDLALLIHGSKVSRDQYLNTEEFIDAVAEELKARLGRQSEQCIKA
;
A
#
# COMPACT_ATOMS: atom_id res chain seq x y z
N MET A 1 -0.59 -1.17 11.92
CA MET A 1 -0.49 -0.74 13.33
C MET A 1 0.93 -0.25 13.57
N VAL A 2 1.13 0.66 14.53
CA VAL A 2 2.48 1.02 14.99
C VAL A 2 2.47 0.94 16.51
N GLN A 3 3.39 0.19 17.10
CA GLN A 3 3.69 0.22 18.52
C GLN A 3 4.89 1.14 18.74
N VAL A 4 4.80 2.03 19.73
CA VAL A 4 5.85 2.98 20.07
C VAL A 4 6.32 2.68 21.49
N CYS A 5 7.61 2.42 21.65
CA CYS A 5 8.19 2.24 22.97
C CYS A 5 8.18 3.56 23.76
N PRO A 6 8.18 3.52 25.10
CA PRO A 6 8.22 4.73 25.93
C PRO A 6 9.44 5.62 25.70
N ASP A 7 10.50 5.09 25.09
CA ASP A 7 11.72 5.82 24.74
C ASP A 7 11.52 6.83 23.58
N GLY A 8 10.39 6.75 22.86
CA GLY A 8 10.09 7.56 21.68
C GLY A 8 11.01 7.31 20.48
N LYS A 9 11.87 6.30 20.53
CA LYS A 9 12.89 5.97 19.52
C LYS A 9 12.65 4.62 18.88
N THR A 10 12.11 3.66 19.61
CA THR A 10 11.89 2.30 19.11
C THR A 10 10.43 2.17 18.69
N ILE A 11 10.21 1.70 17.45
CA ILE A 11 8.87 1.37 16.96
C ILE A 11 8.84 -0.02 16.33
N GLU A 12 7.65 -0.61 16.35
CA GLU A 12 7.30 -1.80 15.59
C GLU A 12 6.10 -1.45 14.69
N ALA A 13 6.13 -1.88 13.44
CA ALA A 13 5.09 -1.58 12.46
C ALA A 13 4.67 -2.85 11.71
N GLU A 14 3.42 -3.24 11.88
CA GLU A 14 2.82 -4.44 11.26
C GLU A 14 1.46 -4.16 10.63
N ALA A 15 0.96 -5.10 9.83
CA ALA A 15 -0.45 -5.12 9.48
C ALA A 15 -1.27 -5.61 10.68
N ALA A 16 -2.43 -5.00 10.94
CA ALA A 16 -3.27 -5.41 12.07
C ALA A 16 -4.06 -6.72 11.82
N HIS A 17 -4.05 -7.22 10.59
CA HIS A 17 -4.70 -8.48 10.22
C HIS A 17 -3.72 -9.65 10.33
N GLY A 18 -4.25 -10.85 10.58
CA GLY A 18 -3.47 -12.09 10.53
C GLY A 18 -3.08 -12.49 9.10
N THR A 19 -2.61 -13.73 8.94
CA THR A 19 -2.04 -14.26 7.68
C THR A 19 -3.04 -14.57 6.56
N VAL A 20 -4.32 -14.23 6.75
CA VAL A 20 -5.38 -14.43 5.74
C VAL A 20 -5.42 -15.87 5.20
N THR A 21 -5.32 -16.87 6.10
CA THR A 21 -5.16 -18.31 5.77
C THR A 21 -6.18 -18.85 4.76
N ARG A 22 -7.42 -18.32 4.77
CA ARG A 22 -8.45 -18.72 3.80
C ARG A 22 -8.04 -18.40 2.36
N HIS A 23 -7.54 -17.19 2.12
CA HIS A 23 -7.07 -16.79 0.79
C HIS A 23 -5.80 -17.56 0.42
N TYR A 24 -4.90 -17.77 1.38
CA TYR A 24 -3.69 -18.57 1.15
C TYR A 24 -4.00 -19.98 0.65
N ARG A 25 -5.01 -20.67 1.21
CA ARG A 25 -5.46 -21.99 0.73
C ARG A 25 -6.03 -21.97 -0.69
N VAL A 26 -6.63 -20.87 -1.12
CA VAL A 26 -7.11 -20.69 -2.51
C VAL A 26 -5.92 -20.50 -3.44
N HIS A 27 -4.96 -19.66 -3.05
CA HIS A 27 -3.72 -19.43 -3.79
C HIS A 27 -2.90 -20.73 -3.96
N GLN A 28 -2.77 -21.56 -2.90
CA GLN A 28 -2.09 -22.86 -2.98
C GLN A 28 -2.69 -23.82 -4.02
N LYS A 29 -3.96 -23.65 -4.36
CA LYS A 29 -4.67 -24.44 -5.39
C LYS A 29 -4.60 -23.80 -6.78
N GLY A 30 -3.84 -22.72 -6.95
CA GLY A 30 -3.78 -21.93 -8.18
C GLY A 30 -5.01 -21.05 -8.42
N GLY A 31 -5.85 -20.84 -7.40
CA GLY A 31 -7.01 -19.97 -7.51
C GLY A 31 -6.65 -18.49 -7.38
N GLU A 32 -7.39 -17.64 -8.08
CA GLU A 32 -7.26 -16.19 -7.97
C GLU A 32 -7.66 -15.69 -6.57
N THR A 33 -6.89 -14.74 -6.04
CA THR A 33 -7.16 -14.11 -4.73
C THR A 33 -7.09 -12.59 -4.84
N SER A 34 -7.94 -11.90 -4.08
CA SER A 34 -7.94 -10.43 -3.98
C SER A 34 -7.83 -10.06 -2.50
N THR A 35 -6.60 -10.15 -1.98
CA THR A 35 -6.24 -9.80 -0.61
C THR A 35 -5.72 -8.37 -0.61
N ASN A 36 -6.33 -7.52 0.21
CA ASN A 36 -5.89 -6.12 0.33
C ASN A 36 -4.48 -6.03 0.90
N SER A 37 -3.55 -5.45 0.13
CA SER A 37 -2.15 -5.30 0.50
C SER A 37 -1.81 -3.95 1.14
N ILE A 38 -2.77 -3.01 1.22
CA ILE A 38 -2.55 -1.64 1.72
C ILE A 38 -1.99 -1.65 3.14
N ALA A 39 -2.57 -2.44 4.04
CA ALA A 39 -2.13 -2.49 5.43
C ALA A 39 -0.67 -2.99 5.56
N SER A 40 -0.28 -3.97 4.75
CA SER A 40 1.09 -4.49 4.70
C SER A 40 2.07 -3.47 4.08
N ILE A 41 1.65 -2.75 3.04
CA ILE A 41 2.45 -1.65 2.46
C ILE A 41 2.66 -0.54 3.49
N PHE A 42 1.61 -0.18 4.24
CA PHE A 42 1.67 0.85 5.28
C PHE A 42 2.54 0.44 6.47
N ALA A 43 2.69 -0.87 6.75
CA ALA A 43 3.65 -1.34 7.73
C ALA A 43 5.09 -1.01 7.30
N TRP A 44 5.42 -1.29 6.03
CA TRP A 44 6.72 -0.93 5.44
C TRP A 44 6.96 0.57 5.39
N SER A 45 6.01 1.36 4.87
CA SER A 45 6.17 2.82 4.74
C SER A 45 6.38 3.47 6.10
N ARG A 46 5.65 3.06 7.14
CA ARG A 46 5.78 3.64 8.49
C ARG A 46 7.10 3.26 9.15
N GLY A 47 7.56 2.02 8.98
CA GLY A 47 8.88 1.60 9.45
C GLY A 47 10.01 2.41 8.78
N LEU A 48 9.92 2.59 7.47
CA LEU A 48 10.88 3.39 6.69
C LEU A 48 10.81 4.89 7.03
N ALA A 49 9.61 5.45 7.24
CA ALA A 49 9.43 6.84 7.61
C ALA A 49 10.04 7.14 8.99
N HIS A 50 9.96 6.19 9.92
CA HIS A 50 10.64 6.32 11.21
C HIS A 50 12.15 6.24 11.09
N ARG A 51 12.68 5.30 10.27
CA ARG A 51 14.11 5.25 9.96
C ARG A 51 14.58 6.57 9.34
N ALA A 52 13.80 7.13 8.42
CA ALA A 52 14.08 8.42 7.79
C ALA A 52 14.19 9.55 8.82
N LYS A 53 13.30 9.60 9.80
CA LYS A 53 13.35 10.60 10.89
C LYS A 53 14.57 10.44 11.78
N LEU A 54 14.96 9.20 12.10
CA LEU A 54 16.15 8.94 12.92
C LEU A 54 17.46 9.29 12.19
N ASP A 55 17.48 9.20 10.86
CA ASP A 55 18.66 9.46 10.02
C ASP A 55 18.68 10.86 9.39
N ASP A 56 17.67 11.70 9.67
CA ASP A 56 17.44 12.98 8.98
C ASP A 56 17.44 12.84 7.43
N ASN A 57 16.85 11.75 6.94
CA ASN A 57 16.84 11.41 5.52
C ASN A 57 15.53 11.85 4.85
N ALA A 58 15.49 13.11 4.41
CA ALA A 58 14.33 13.69 3.73
C ALA A 58 13.92 12.92 2.45
N LYS A 59 14.87 12.34 1.71
CA LYS A 59 14.57 11.58 0.47
C LYS A 59 13.80 10.29 0.77
N LEU A 60 14.17 9.60 1.85
CA LEU A 60 13.45 8.40 2.27
C LEU A 60 12.06 8.74 2.79
N LEU A 61 11.92 9.84 3.54
CA LEU A 61 10.62 10.30 4.02
C LEU A 61 9.68 10.62 2.85
N ASP A 62 10.13 11.41 1.88
CA ASP A 62 9.38 11.75 0.68
C ASP A 62 8.97 10.50 -0.15
N PHE A 63 9.84 9.49 -0.25
CA PHE A 63 9.48 8.21 -0.86
C PHE A 63 8.33 7.53 -0.12
N THR A 64 8.36 7.48 1.21
CA THR A 64 7.32 6.81 2.01
C THR A 64 5.98 7.52 1.91
N GLU A 65 5.96 8.85 1.90
CA GLU A 65 4.75 9.65 1.73
C GLU A 65 4.14 9.43 0.34
N LYS A 66 4.97 9.37 -0.71
CA LYS A 66 4.49 9.06 -2.06
C LYS A 66 3.97 7.65 -2.19
N LEU A 67 4.56 6.67 -1.52
CA LEU A 67 4.09 5.29 -1.50
C LEU A 67 2.71 5.19 -0.85
N GLU A 68 2.51 5.85 0.30
CA GLU A 68 1.19 5.91 0.94
C GLU A 68 0.17 6.63 0.05
N ALA A 69 0.55 7.75 -0.58
CA ALA A 69 -0.31 8.47 -1.49
C ALA A 69 -0.62 7.70 -2.78
N ALA A 70 0.28 6.82 -3.25
CA ALA A 70 0.04 5.95 -4.39
C ALA A 70 -1.00 4.87 -4.09
N CYS A 71 -0.98 4.28 -2.89
CA CYS A 71 -2.02 3.36 -2.44
C CYS A 71 -3.40 4.02 -2.43
N VAL A 72 -3.49 5.24 -1.89
CA VAL A 72 -4.75 6.01 -1.86
C VAL A 72 -5.19 6.38 -3.29
N GLY A 73 -4.27 6.90 -4.10
CA GLY A 73 -4.57 7.29 -5.49
C GLY A 73 -5.04 6.12 -6.35
N ALA A 74 -4.48 4.91 -6.16
CA ALA A 74 -4.96 3.71 -6.84
C ALA A 74 -6.43 3.43 -6.52
N VAL A 75 -6.81 3.42 -5.23
CA VAL A 75 -8.19 3.18 -4.80
C VAL A 75 -9.13 4.28 -5.30
N GLU A 76 -8.74 5.55 -5.18
CA GLU A 76 -9.53 6.71 -5.65
C GLU A 76 -9.73 6.69 -7.17
N SER A 77 -8.79 6.13 -7.93
CA SER A 77 -8.92 5.91 -9.38
C SER A 77 -9.83 4.73 -9.76
N GLY A 78 -10.44 4.06 -8.76
CA GLY A 78 -11.32 2.90 -8.95
C GLY A 78 -10.59 1.56 -8.98
N LYS A 79 -9.25 1.54 -8.85
CA LYS A 79 -8.45 0.31 -8.80
C LYS A 79 -8.34 -0.16 -7.36
N MET A 80 -9.12 -1.17 -6.98
CA MET A 80 -9.18 -1.64 -5.59
C MET A 80 -9.36 -3.16 -5.50
N THR A 81 -9.07 -3.72 -4.33
CA THR A 81 -9.33 -5.14 -4.03
C THR A 81 -10.79 -5.39 -3.68
N LYS A 82 -11.19 -6.67 -3.70
CA LYS A 82 -12.58 -7.13 -3.58
C LYS A 82 -13.24 -6.69 -2.27
N ASP A 83 -12.50 -6.67 -1.18
CA ASP A 83 -12.98 -6.20 0.13
C ASP A 83 -13.44 -4.73 0.07
N LEU A 84 -12.70 -3.85 -0.60
CA LEU A 84 -13.07 -2.45 -0.77
C LEU A 84 -14.24 -2.29 -1.75
N ALA A 85 -14.23 -3.05 -2.85
CA ALA A 85 -15.35 -3.04 -3.80
C ALA A 85 -16.67 -3.49 -3.14
N LEU A 86 -16.61 -4.46 -2.22
CA LEU A 86 -17.77 -4.92 -1.43
C LEU A 86 -18.32 -3.82 -0.52
N LEU A 87 -17.47 -2.94 0.01
CA LEU A 87 -17.93 -1.79 0.82
C LEU A 87 -18.69 -0.76 -0.02
N ILE A 88 -18.31 -0.58 -1.29
CA ILE A 88 -18.91 0.42 -2.18
C ILE A 88 -20.18 -0.13 -2.86
N HIS A 89 -20.13 -1.35 -3.38
CA HIS A 89 -21.19 -1.92 -4.23
C HIS A 89 -22.05 -2.98 -3.52
N GLY A 90 -21.75 -3.31 -2.27
CA GLY A 90 -22.46 -4.32 -1.50
C GLY A 90 -22.32 -5.73 -2.10
N SER A 91 -23.35 -6.55 -1.98
CA SER A 91 -23.33 -7.94 -2.48
C SER A 91 -23.34 -8.08 -4.01
N LYS A 92 -23.48 -6.98 -4.76
CA LYS A 92 -23.56 -6.96 -6.23
C LYS A 92 -22.20 -6.71 -6.91
N VAL A 93 -21.09 -7.04 -6.24
CA VAL A 93 -19.75 -6.89 -6.81
C VAL A 93 -19.53 -7.87 -7.97
N SER A 94 -19.13 -7.30 -9.11
CA SER A 94 -18.73 -8.01 -10.33
C SER A 94 -17.20 -8.03 -10.47
N ARG A 95 -16.65 -8.95 -11.30
CA ARG A 95 -15.19 -9.16 -11.39
C ARG A 95 -14.45 -7.96 -11.98
N ASP A 96 -15.11 -7.15 -12.79
CA ASP A 96 -14.60 -5.90 -13.38
C ASP A 96 -14.49 -4.74 -12.37
N GLN A 97 -15.08 -4.88 -11.19
CA GLN A 97 -15.08 -3.85 -10.15
C GLN A 97 -13.95 -4.01 -9.12
N TYR A 98 -13.10 -5.03 -9.25
CA TYR A 98 -11.95 -5.21 -8.38
C TYR A 98 -10.78 -5.86 -9.11
N LEU A 99 -9.61 -5.72 -8.53
CA LEU A 99 -8.36 -6.32 -8.96
C LEU A 99 -7.99 -7.51 -8.07
N ASN A 100 -7.28 -8.49 -8.63
CA ASN A 100 -6.62 -9.49 -7.81
C ASN A 100 -5.44 -8.87 -7.04
N THR A 101 -4.83 -9.65 -6.15
CA THR A 101 -3.78 -9.14 -5.24
C THR A 101 -2.58 -8.58 -6.00
N GLU A 102 -2.13 -9.24 -7.07
CA GLU A 102 -0.97 -8.84 -7.87
C GLU A 102 -1.29 -7.62 -8.73
N GLU A 103 -2.43 -7.63 -9.43
CA GLU A 103 -2.92 -6.51 -10.22
C GLU A 103 -3.04 -5.22 -9.40
N PHE A 104 -3.48 -5.32 -8.14
CA PHE A 104 -3.56 -4.16 -7.26
C PHE A 104 -2.17 -3.65 -6.86
N ILE A 105 -1.22 -4.55 -6.57
CA ILE A 105 0.18 -4.16 -6.29
C ILE A 105 0.81 -3.48 -7.51
N ASP A 106 0.58 -4.00 -8.71
CA ASP A 106 1.05 -3.40 -9.96
C ASP A 106 0.43 -2.01 -10.18
N ALA A 107 -0.87 -1.86 -9.91
CA ALA A 107 -1.54 -0.56 -9.99
C ALA A 107 -0.92 0.49 -9.05
N VAL A 108 -0.59 0.10 -7.82
CA VAL A 108 0.12 0.96 -6.86
C VAL A 108 1.53 1.27 -7.35
N ALA A 109 2.25 0.30 -7.92
CA ALA A 109 3.59 0.51 -8.45
C ALA A 109 3.60 1.51 -9.62
N GLU A 110 2.64 1.43 -10.53
CA GLU A 110 2.49 2.39 -11.64
C GLU A 110 2.18 3.80 -11.13
N GLU A 111 1.28 3.93 -10.15
CA GLU A 111 0.96 5.21 -9.53
C GLU A 111 2.18 5.82 -8.81
N LEU A 112 2.97 4.98 -8.12
CA LEU A 112 4.21 5.39 -7.47
C LEU A 112 5.25 5.86 -8.49
N LYS A 113 5.46 5.11 -9.58
CA LYS A 113 6.37 5.52 -10.67
C LYS A 113 5.98 6.88 -11.24
N ALA A 114 4.70 7.11 -11.48
CA ALA A 114 4.21 8.40 -11.97
C ALA A 114 4.51 9.54 -10.99
N ARG A 115 4.36 9.31 -9.68
CA ARG A 115 4.65 10.30 -8.62
C ARG A 115 6.14 10.58 -8.45
N LEU A 116 6.98 9.56 -8.61
CA LEU A 116 8.44 9.71 -8.58
C LEU A 116 8.95 10.43 -9.83
N GLY A 117 8.42 10.09 -11.01
CA GLY A 117 8.81 10.67 -12.29
C GLY A 117 8.53 12.18 -12.39
N ARG A 118 7.43 12.66 -11.80
CA ARG A 118 7.08 14.10 -11.80
C ARG A 118 8.10 14.98 -11.06
N GLN A 119 8.83 14.46 -10.07
CA GLN A 119 9.86 15.24 -9.38
C GLN A 119 11.14 15.44 -10.20
N SER A 120 11.50 14.46 -11.05
CA SER A 120 12.64 14.60 -11.97
C SER A 120 12.44 15.75 -12.97
N GLU A 121 11.21 16.01 -13.40
CA GLU A 121 10.91 17.08 -14.36
C GLU A 121 10.83 18.49 -13.72
N GLN A 122 10.48 18.59 -12.43
CA GLN A 122 10.42 19.87 -11.72
C GLN A 122 11.82 20.42 -11.39
N CYS A 123 12.81 19.57 -11.10
CA CYS A 123 14.20 19.99 -10.91
C CYS A 123 14.90 20.49 -12.19
N ILE A 124 14.38 20.17 -13.38
CA ILE A 124 14.99 20.59 -14.67
C ILE A 124 14.46 21.97 -15.12
N LYS A 125 13.37 22.46 -14.51
CA LYS A 125 12.71 23.73 -14.86
C LYS A 125 12.97 24.89 -13.90
N ALA A 126 13.88 24.73 -12.94
CA ALA A 126 14.32 25.77 -11.99
C ALA A 126 15.77 26.17 -12.30
#